data_AF-A0A2S9FWK9-F1
#
_entry.id   AF-A0A2S9FWK9-F1
#
_cell.length_a   1.000
_cell.length_b   1.000
_cell.length_c   1.000
_cell.angle_alpha   90.00
_cell.angle_beta   90.00
_cell.angle_gamma   90.00
#
_symmetry.space_group_name_H-M   'P 1'
#
loop_
_entity.id
_entity.type
_entity.pdbx_description
1 polymer ?
#
loop_
_entity_poly.entity_id
_entity_poly.type
_entity_poly.pdbx_seq_one_letter_code
_entity_poly.pdbx_strand_id
1 'polypeptide(L)'
;ATGQVVTNDFAQITLDFSTEWTAHHRDGAPQLYPEPLRDEIDAVAQRIYTEVNNGVYRCGFAGSQRAYEKAYDRLFTALDWLSDR
;
A
#
# COMPACT_ATOMS: atom_id res chain seq x y z
N ALA A 1 -24.96 -20.56 -6.52
CA ALA A 1 -23.70 -19.88 -6.10
C ALA A 1 -23.61 -19.90 -4.58
N THR A 2 -22.42 -20.02 -4.01
CA THR A 2 -22.22 -20.18 -2.56
C THR A 2 -22.51 -18.91 -1.75
N GLY A 3 -22.39 -17.72 -2.36
CA GLY A 3 -22.72 -16.43 -1.72
C GLY A 3 -21.75 -15.97 -0.63
N GLN A 4 -20.60 -16.64 -0.50
CA GLN A 4 -19.61 -16.38 0.55
C GLN A 4 -18.51 -15.44 0.07
N VAL A 5 -18.02 -14.61 1.00
CA VAL A 5 -16.74 -13.91 0.82
C VAL A 5 -15.63 -14.95 0.90
N VAL A 6 -14.74 -14.96 -0.11
CA VAL A 6 -13.57 -15.84 -0.13
C VAL A 6 -12.41 -15.20 0.62
N THR A 7 -12.07 -13.96 0.27
CA THR A 7 -11.04 -13.16 0.94
C THR A 7 -11.39 -11.67 0.86
N ASN A 8 -10.94 -10.92 1.86
CA ASN A 8 -10.98 -9.46 1.91
C ASN A 8 -9.58 -8.87 2.23
N ASP A 9 -8.53 -9.68 2.10
CA ASP A 9 -7.15 -9.27 2.32
C ASP A 9 -6.65 -8.45 1.12
N PHE A 10 -6.91 -7.15 1.18
CA PHE A 10 -6.62 -6.23 0.07
C PHE A 10 -5.13 -6.19 -0.32
N ALA A 11 -4.21 -6.47 0.62
CA ALA A 11 -2.79 -6.45 0.35
C ALA A 11 -2.39 -7.66 -0.52
N GLN A 12 -2.96 -8.84 -0.22
CA GLN A 12 -2.69 -10.05 -0.99
C GLN A 12 -3.45 -10.10 -2.32
N ILE A 13 -4.70 -9.62 -2.36
CA ILE A 13 -5.57 -9.70 -3.55
C ILE A 13 -4.90 -9.07 -4.80
N THR A 14 -4.22 -7.94 -4.65
CA THR A 14 -3.58 -7.25 -5.79
C THR A 14 -2.32 -7.97 -6.29
N LEU A 15 -1.59 -8.63 -5.39
CA LEU A 15 -0.45 -9.49 -5.73
C LEU A 15 -0.93 -10.73 -6.46
N ASP A 16 -1.97 -11.39 -5.97
CA ASP A 16 -2.56 -12.58 -6.60
C ASP A 16 -3.04 -12.27 -8.03
N PHE A 17 -3.66 -11.11 -8.24
CA PHE A 17 -4.02 -10.67 -9.59
C PHE A 17 -2.81 -10.53 -10.51
N SER A 18 -1.65 -10.11 -9.98
CA SER A 18 -0.43 -9.93 -10.75
C SER A 18 0.35 -11.23 -10.98
N THR A 19 0.22 -12.24 -10.10
CA THR A 19 1.03 -13.47 -10.12
C THR A 19 0.23 -14.73 -10.47
N GLU A 20 -0.94 -14.92 -9.89
CA GLU A 20 -1.73 -16.15 -10.02
C GLU A 20 -2.67 -16.10 -11.24
N TRP A 21 -3.13 -14.92 -11.62
CA TRP A 21 -4.06 -14.74 -12.75
C TRP A 21 -3.37 -14.52 -14.10
N THR A 22 -2.05 -14.72 -14.17
CA THR A 22 -1.21 -14.42 -15.35
C THR A 22 -1.69 -15.08 -16.64
N ALA A 23 -2.23 -16.31 -16.56
CA ALA A 23 -2.79 -17.03 -17.71
C ALA A 23 -4.03 -16.37 -18.34
N HIS A 24 -4.64 -15.39 -17.65
CA HIS A 24 -5.85 -14.69 -18.07
C HIS A 24 -5.62 -13.21 -18.36
N HIS A 25 -4.37 -12.74 -18.28
CA HIS A 25 -4.04 -11.36 -18.60
C HIS A 25 -4.24 -11.09 -20.10
N ARG A 26 -4.61 -9.86 -20.43
CA ARG A 26 -4.60 -9.38 -21.82
C ARG A 26 -3.17 -9.34 -22.36
N ASP A 27 -3.04 -9.43 -23.69
CA ASP A 27 -1.75 -9.24 -24.35
C ASP A 27 -1.15 -7.87 -23.98
N GLY A 28 0.17 -7.89 -23.70
CA GLY A 28 0.91 -6.70 -23.28
C GLY A 28 0.52 -6.15 -21.90
N ALA A 29 0.01 -7.00 -20.99
CA ALA A 29 -0.14 -6.61 -19.59
C ALA A 29 1.23 -6.29 -18.96
N PRO A 30 1.34 -5.22 -18.13
CA PRO A 30 2.60 -4.85 -17.51
C PRO A 30 2.95 -5.78 -16.36
N GLN A 31 4.25 -5.85 -16.04
CA GLN A 31 4.72 -6.49 -14.82
C GLN A 31 4.64 -5.51 -13.65
N LEU A 32 3.54 -5.57 -12.88
CA LEU A 32 3.33 -4.69 -11.73
C LEU A 32 4.09 -5.15 -10.47
N TYR A 33 4.43 -6.44 -10.39
CA TYR A 33 5.17 -7.03 -9.27
C TYR A 33 6.25 -8.04 -9.73
N PRO A 34 7.23 -7.60 -10.56
CA PRO A 34 8.26 -8.47 -11.11
C PRO A 34 9.25 -8.93 -10.03
N GLU A 35 9.66 -10.19 -10.09
CA GLU A 35 10.53 -10.83 -9.09
C GLU A 35 11.79 -10.01 -8.73
N PRO A 36 12.55 -9.43 -9.69
CA PRO A 36 13.77 -8.69 -9.35
C PRO A 36 13.54 -7.39 -8.55
N LEU A 37 12.32 -6.87 -8.49
CA LEU A 37 12.00 -5.61 -7.80
C LEU A 37 11.16 -5.82 -6.53
N ARG A 38 10.76 -7.04 -6.18
CA ARG A 38 9.82 -7.29 -5.08
C ARG A 38 10.33 -6.74 -3.75
N ASP A 39 11.58 -6.99 -3.41
CA ASP A 39 12.17 -6.50 -2.15
C ASP A 39 12.13 -4.96 -2.05
N GLU A 40 12.40 -4.27 -3.16
CA GLU A 40 12.34 -2.80 -3.20
C GLU A 40 10.89 -2.30 -3.13
N ILE A 41 9.99 -2.93 -3.88
CA ILE A 41 8.55 -2.61 -3.88
C ILE A 41 7.99 -2.77 -2.48
N ASP A 42 8.26 -3.89 -1.81
CA ASP A 42 7.72 -4.20 -0.49
C ASP A 42 8.23 -3.22 0.57
N ALA A 43 9.52 -2.88 0.53
CA ALA A 43 10.11 -1.90 1.45
C ALA A 43 9.50 -0.50 1.28
N VAL A 44 9.35 -0.04 0.03
CA VAL A 44 8.75 1.26 -0.30
C VAL A 44 7.26 1.28 0.05
N ALA A 45 6.52 0.24 -0.34
CA ALA A 45 5.09 0.09 -0.06
C ALA A 45 4.81 0.06 1.44
N GLN A 46 5.64 -0.62 2.24
CA GLN A 46 5.47 -0.67 3.69
C GLN A 46 5.60 0.73 4.33
N ARG A 47 6.58 1.53 3.90
CA ARG A 47 6.73 2.91 4.39
C ARG A 47 5.56 3.79 3.95
N ILE A 48 5.13 3.69 2.70
CA ILE A 48 3.98 4.45 2.18
C ILE A 48 2.69 4.04 2.91
N TYR A 49 2.46 2.75 3.11
CA TYR A 49 1.29 2.24 3.83
C TYR A 49 1.23 2.77 5.26
N THR A 50 2.33 2.62 5.99
CA THR A 50 2.38 3.04 7.38
C THR A 50 2.33 4.55 7.51
N GLU A 51 3.13 5.31 6.78
CA GLU A 51 3.31 6.75 7.00
C GLU A 51 2.39 7.65 6.19
N VAL A 52 1.85 7.18 5.06
CA VAL A 52 0.98 7.97 4.20
C VAL A 52 -0.44 7.43 4.17
N ASN A 53 -0.66 6.20 3.67
CA ASN A 53 -2.02 5.66 3.52
C ASN A 53 -2.75 5.60 4.86
N ASN A 54 -2.11 5.04 5.89
CA ASN A 54 -2.65 5.08 7.26
C ASN A 54 -2.30 6.38 8.00
N GLY A 55 -1.26 7.10 7.57
CA GLY A 55 -0.85 8.37 8.19
C GLY A 55 -1.97 9.41 8.20
N VAL A 56 -2.64 9.58 7.06
CA VAL A 56 -3.77 10.52 6.95
C VAL A 56 -4.94 10.14 7.87
N TYR A 57 -5.25 8.85 8.03
CA TYR A 57 -6.26 8.38 8.98
C TYR A 57 -5.82 8.61 10.44
N ARG A 58 -4.54 8.39 10.77
CA ARG A 58 -4.01 8.70 12.11
C ARG A 58 -4.14 10.17 12.46
N CYS A 59 -3.93 11.07 11.49
CA CYS A 59 -4.21 12.50 11.66
C CYS A 59 -5.71 12.74 11.86
N GLY A 60 -6.55 12.25 10.95
CA GLY A 60 -7.99 12.54 10.94
C GLY A 60 -8.76 11.96 12.12
N PHE A 61 -8.31 10.83 12.67
CA PHE A 61 -8.92 10.16 13.83
C PHE A 61 -8.18 10.42 15.15
N ALA A 62 -7.23 11.36 15.17
CA ALA A 62 -6.52 11.70 16.39
C ALA A 62 -7.49 12.23 17.47
N GLY A 63 -7.55 11.53 18.61
CA GLY A 63 -8.35 11.94 19.76
C GLY A 63 -7.71 13.03 20.64
N SER A 64 -6.54 13.57 20.24
CA SER A 64 -5.86 14.65 20.95
C SER A 64 -4.91 15.42 20.03
N GLN A 65 -4.63 16.68 20.38
CA GLN A 65 -3.69 17.54 19.66
C GLN A 65 -2.30 16.91 19.53
N ARG A 66 -1.77 16.35 20.63
CA ARG A 66 -0.45 15.70 20.63
C ARG A 66 -0.39 14.47 19.70
N ALA A 67 -1.48 13.70 19.62
CA ALA A 67 -1.55 12.55 18.70
C ALA A 67 -1.62 13.01 17.25
N TYR A 68 -2.38 14.08 16.99
CA TYR A 68 -2.45 14.71 15.67
C TYR A 68 -1.08 15.22 15.22
N GLU A 69 -0.40 16.03 16.05
CA GLU A 69 0.93 16.60 15.73
C GLU A 69 1.95 15.51 15.40
N LYS A 70 2.02 14.46 16.23
CA LYS A 70 2.92 13.33 15.96
C LYS A 70 2.59 12.60 14.64
N ALA A 71 1.31 12.47 14.29
CA ALA A 71 0.89 11.85 13.04
C ALA A 71 1.20 12.77 11.85
N TYR A 72 0.97 14.07 12.00
CA TYR A 72 1.27 15.11 11.03
C TYR A 72 2.76 15.13 10.68
N ASP A 73 3.64 15.18 11.69
CA ASP A 73 5.09 15.21 11.48
C ASP A 73 5.58 13.99 10.69
N ARG A 74 5.08 12.80 11.04
CA ARG A 74 5.41 11.54 10.33
C ARG A 74 4.92 11.54 8.89
N LEU A 75 3.70 12.01 8.65
CA LEU A 75 3.12 12.09 7.32
C LEU A 75 3.95 13.01 6.42
N PHE A 76 4.23 14.24 6.87
CA PHE A 76 4.99 15.20 6.05
C PHE A 76 6.44 14.79 5.89
N THR A 77 7.08 14.19 6.90
CA THR A 77 8.42 13.59 6.75
C THR A 77 8.44 12.50 5.66
N ALA A 78 7.38 11.70 5.54
CA ALA A 78 7.28 10.69 4.50
C ALA A 78 6.97 11.29 3.11
N LEU A 79 6.19 12.37 3.05
CA LEU A 79 5.94 13.09 1.80
C LEU A 79 7.19 13.81 1.26
N ASP A 80 8.01 14.38 2.15
CA ASP A 80 9.30 14.96 1.78
C ASP A 80 10.22 13.88 1.20
N TRP A 81 10.33 12.74 1.89
CA TRP A 81 11.08 11.59 1.37
C TRP A 81 10.61 11.09 0.01
N LEU A 82 9.29 11.08 -0.24
CA LEU A 82 8.73 10.73 -1.54
C LEU A 82 9.05 11.77 -2.62
N SER A 83 9.15 13.05 -2.25
CA SER A 83 9.39 14.15 -3.18
C SER A 83 10.85 14.25 -3.61
N ASP A 84 11.78 13.84 -2.73
CA ASP A 84 13.22 13.83 -3.03
C ASP A 84 13.66 12.61 -3.86
N ARG A 85 12.85 11.56 -3.90
CA ARG A 85 13.14 10.32 -4.61
C ARG A 85 12.81 10.42 -6.10
#